data_AF-A0A6I5YRZ7-F1
#
_entry.id   AF-A0A6I5YRZ7-F1
#
_cell.length_a   1.000
_cell.length_b   1.000
_cell.length_c   1.000
_cell.angle_alpha   90.00
_cell.angle_beta   90.00
_cell.angle_gamma   90.00
#
_symmetry.space_group_name_H-M   'P 1'
#
loop_
_entity.id
_entity.type
_entity.pdbx_description
1 polymer ?
#
loop_
_entity_poly.entity_id
_entity_poly.type
_entity_poly.pdbx_seq_one_letter_code
_entity_poly.pdbx_strand_id
1 'polypeptide(L)' 'MKTVERAARALCKFDGHAENIRFEGAPMWRSYVPQVRALLDSVRTAAPAGTDSEGWRRMIEAALTEGDGV' A
#
# COMPACT_ATOMS: atom_id res chain seq x y z
N MET A 1 1.69 -1.05 14.87
CA MET A 1 2.47 -1.16 13.62
C MET A 1 2.13 0.02 12.73
N LYS A 2 3.10 0.69 12.09
CA LYS A 2 2.83 1.87 11.26
C LYS A 2 2.23 1.45 9.91
N THR A 3 1.24 2.17 9.39
CA THR A 3 0.52 1.85 8.14
C THR A 3 1.45 1.59 6.95
N VAL A 4 2.50 2.42 6.80
CA VAL A 4 3.52 2.29 5.75
C VAL A 4 4.27 0.96 5.84
N GLU A 5 4.61 0.50 7.04
CA GLU A 5 5.31 -0.77 7.24
C GLU A 5 4.42 -1.96 6.84
N ARG A 6 3.14 -1.95 7.21
CA ARG A 6 2.20 -3.00 6.84
C ARG A 6 2.04 -3.10 5.32
N ALA A 7 1.89 -1.96 4.64
CA ALA A 7 1.76 -1.92 3.19
C ALA A 7 3.07 -2.34 2.49
N ALA A 8 4.23 -1.95 3.02
CA ALA A 8 5.52 -2.31 2.44
C ALA A 8 5.79 -3.82 2.54
N ARG A 9 5.41 -4.43 3.67
CA ARG A 9 5.44 -5.89 3.85
C ARG A 9 4.49 -6.61 2.90
N ALA A 10 3.27 -6.10 2.72
CA ALA A 10 2.31 -6.66 1.79
C ALA A 10 2.82 -6.61 0.34
N LEU A 11 3.43 -5.49 -0.08
CA LEU A 11 4.03 -5.34 -1.40
C LEU A 11 5.24 -6.26 -1.60
N CYS A 12 6.10 -6.36 -0.59
CA CYS A 12 7.23 -7.30 -0.59
C CYS A 12 6.75 -8.75 -0.76
N LYS A 13 5.67 -9.14 -0.07
CA LYS A 13 5.07 -10.48 -0.18
C LYS A 13 4.43 -10.71 -1.55
N PHE A 14 3.75 -9.70 -2.11
CA PHE A 14 3.18 -9.74 -3.44
C PHE A 14 4.25 -10.00 -4.52
N ASP A 15 5.42 -9.38 -4.36
CA ASP A 15 6.59 -9.56 -5.25
C ASP A 15 7.35 -10.89 -5.02
N GLY A 16 6.83 -11.78 -4.16
CA GLY A 16 7.44 -13.08 -3.89
C GLY A 16 8.66 -13.05 -2.96
N HIS A 17 8.99 -11.91 -2.38
CA HIS A 17 10.14 -11.77 -1.49
C HIS A 17 9.76 -12.03 -0.03
N ALA A 18 10.59 -12.81 0.68
CA ALA A 18 10.42 -13.03 2.10
C ALA A 18 10.68 -11.72 2.88
N GLU A 19 9.66 -11.25 3.61
CA GLU A 19 9.60 -9.91 4.22
C GLU A 19 10.81 -9.55 5.11
N ASN A 20 11.41 -10.56 5.75
CA ASN A 20 12.48 -10.40 6.74
C ASN A 20 13.88 -10.77 6.22
N ILE A 21 14.04 -11.09 4.93
CA ILE A 21 15.40 -11.28 4.39
C ILE A 21 16.15 -9.95 4.44
N ARG A 22 17.45 -10.02 4.70
CA ARG A 22 18.30 -8.83 4.71
C ARG A 22 18.72 -8.51 3.28
N PHE A 23 18.39 -7.30 2.84
CA PHE A 23 18.85 -6.70 1.60
C PHE A 23 19.57 -5.39 1.95
N GLU A 24 20.81 -5.21 1.51
CA GLU A 24 21.64 -4.03 1.82
C GLU A 24 21.71 -3.67 3.31
N GLY A 25 21.75 -4.68 4.19
CA GLY A 25 21.84 -4.49 5.65
C GLY A 25 20.52 -4.14 6.34
N ALA A 26 19.39 -4.09 5.61
CA ALA A 26 18.06 -3.81 6.14
C ALA A 26 17.05 -4.89 5.74
N PRO A 27 15.89 -5.02 6.44
CA PRO A 27 14.82 -5.90 5.99
C PRO A 27 14.32 -5.51 4.59
N MET A 28 14.13 -6.49 3.71
CA MET A 28 13.73 -6.30 2.31
C MET A 28 12.49 -5.41 2.14
N TRP A 29 11.51 -5.50 3.05
CA TRP A 29 10.32 -4.65 3.00
C TRP A 29 10.65 -3.15 3.01
N ARG A 30 11.79 -2.72 3.57
CA ARG A 30 12.16 -1.28 3.62
C ARG A 30 12.43 -0.70 2.24
N SER A 31 12.87 -1.51 1.27
CA SER A 31 13.07 -1.10 -0.12
C SER A 31 11.77 -0.73 -0.83
N TYR A 32 10.62 -1.14 -0.27
CA TYR A 32 9.28 -0.85 -0.80
C TYR A 32 8.63 0.41 -0.18
N VAL A 33 9.27 1.03 0.82
CA VAL A 33 8.74 2.23 1.49
C VAL A 33 8.50 3.40 0.52
N PRO A 34 9.40 3.70 -0.44
CA PRO A 34 9.17 4.75 -1.42
C PRO A 34 7.90 4.52 -2.26
N GLN A 35 7.69 3.29 -2.73
CA GLN A 35 6.54 2.89 -3.54
C GLN A 35 5.24 3.02 -2.75
N VAL A 36 5.24 2.58 -1.49
CA VAL A 36 4.09 2.74 -0.59
C VAL A 36 3.77 4.20 -0.32
N ARG A 37 4.79 5.05 -0.17
CA ARG A 37 4.58 6.49 0.00
C ARG A 37 3.95 7.11 -1.24
N ALA A 38 4.45 6.78 -2.43
CA ALA A 38 3.88 7.24 -3.69
C ALA A 38 2.41 6.80 -3.86
N LEU A 39 2.10 5.55 -3.53
CA LEU A 39 0.72 5.04 -3.55
C LEU A 39 -0.20 5.80 -2.58
N LEU A 40 0.22 5.97 -1.32
CA LEU A 40 -0.60 6.67 -0.33
C LEU A 40 -0.77 8.16 -0.69
N ASP A 41 0.23 8.77 -1.32
CA ASP A 41 0.16 10.14 -1.79
C ASP A 41 -0.80 10.32 -2.99
N SER A 42 -0.79 9.36 -3.93
CA SER A 42 -1.73 9.38 -5.06
C SER A 42 -3.17 9.19 -4.58
N VAL A 43 -3.39 8.25 -3.66
CA VAL A 43 -4.69 8.03 -3.02
C VAL A 43 -5.13 9.32 -2.35
N ARG A 44 -4.31 9.90 -1.47
CA ARG A 44 -4.59 11.18 -0.79
C ARG A 44 -4.95 12.31 -1.76
N THR A 45 -4.28 12.40 -2.91
CA THR A 45 -4.51 13.46 -3.91
C THR A 45 -5.82 13.25 -4.67
N ALA A 46 -6.22 12.00 -4.90
CA ALA A 46 -7.48 11.66 -5.56
C ALA A 46 -8.71 11.85 -4.66
N ALA A 47 -8.51 12.17 -3.39
CA ALA A 47 -9.58 12.40 -2.42
C ALA A 47 -10.47 13.59 -2.80
N PRO A 48 -11.80 13.40 -2.92
CA PRO A 48 -12.72 14.52 -2.90
C PRO A 48 -12.62 15.26 -1.56
N ALA A 49 -12.67 16.59 -1.60
CA ALA A 49 -12.72 17.40 -0.39
C ALA A 49 -13.94 17.03 0.47
N GLY A 50 -13.74 16.80 1.77
CA GLY A 50 -14.82 16.44 2.69
C GLY A 50 -15.13 14.94 2.78
N THR A 51 -14.35 14.06 2.14
CA THR A 51 -14.50 12.60 2.28
C THR A 51 -14.17 12.15 3.69
N ASP A 52 -15.11 11.48 4.34
CA ASP A 52 -14.95 10.87 5.66
C ASP A 52 -14.33 9.47 5.56
N SER A 53 -14.05 8.84 6.71
CA SER A 53 -13.40 7.53 6.74
C SER A 53 -14.20 6.41 6.08
N GLU A 54 -15.54 6.50 6.08
CA GLU A 54 -16.42 5.52 5.45
C GLU A 54 -16.45 5.71 3.92
N GLY A 55 -16.50 6.95 3.44
CA GLY A 55 -16.34 7.27 2.01
C GLY A 55 -15.02 6.73 1.47
N TRP A 56 -13.93 6.93 2.21
CA TRP A 56 -12.63 6.37 1.87
C TRP A 56 -12.62 4.85 1.80
N ARG A 57 -13.22 4.18 2.78
CA ARG A 57 -13.30 2.72 2.80
C ARG A 57 -14.03 2.22 1.56
N ARG A 58 -15.18 2.79 1.22
CA ARG A 58 -15.97 2.39 0.04
C ARG A 58 -15.21 2.59 -1.27
N MET A 59 -14.46 3.69 -1.41
CA MET A 59 -13.63 3.92 -2.60
C MET A 59 -12.54 2.85 -2.75
N ILE A 60 -11.89 2.46 -1.64
CA ILE A 60 -10.88 1.39 -1.66
C ILE A 60 -11.52 0.04 -2.00
N GLU A 61 -12.66 -0.31 -1.38
CA GLU A 61 -13.36 -1.58 -1.68
C GLU A 61 -13.84 -1.64 -3.14
N ALA A 62 -14.33 -0.52 -3.70
CA ALA A 62 -14.68 -0.42 -5.10
C ALA A 62 -13.45 -0.67 -5.99
N ALA A 63 -12.34 0.03 -5.73
CA ALA A 63 -11.10 -0.14 -6.49
C ALA A 63 -10.53 -1.57 -6.42
N LEU A 64 -10.69 -2.26 -5.29
CA LEU A 64 -10.30 -3.67 -5.15
C LEU A 64 -11.22 -4.62 -5.93
N THR A 65 -12.50 -4.26 -6.12
CA THR A 65 -13.48 -5.06 -6.87
C THR A 65 -13.33 -4.86 -8.38
N GLU A 66 -12.92 -3.67 -8.84
CA GLU A 66 -12.71 -3.36 -10.26
C GLU A 66 -11.59 -4.21 -10.91
N GLY A 67 -10.68 -4.78 -10.12
CA GLY A 67 -9.52 -5.53 -10.60
C GLY A 67 -9.71 -7.05 -10.82
N ASP A 68 -10.83 -7.64 -10.39
CA ASP A 68 -11.11 -9.10 -10.49
C ASP A 68 -11.73 -9.52 -11.84
N GLY A 69 -11.67 -8.64 -12.85
CA GLY A 69 -12.33 -8.79 -14.15
C GLY A 69 -11.42 -9.05 -15.35
N VAL A 70 -10.23 -9.64 -15.16
CA VAL A 70 -9.32 -10.07 -16.26
C VAL A 70 -8.95 -11.54 -16.10
#